data_AF-A0A8T4DC09-F1
#
_entry.id   AF-A0A8T4DC09-F1
#
_cell.length_a   1.000
_cell.length_b   1.000
_cell.length_c   1.000
_cell.angle_alpha   90.00
_cell.angle_beta   90.00
_cell.angle_gamma   90.00
#
_symmetry.space_group_name_H-M   'P 1'
#
loop_
_entity.id
_entity.type
_entity.pdbx_description
1 polymer ?
#
loop_
_entity_poly.entity_id
_entity_poly.type
_entity_poly.pdbx_seq_one_letter_code
_entity_poly.pdbx_strand_id
1 'polypeptide(L)'
;MIDQEKKRRKKELTELLEREALFLEITRKLHGRVQNVFAPRPESVDTLAEELKACETDIVKRYFFPVDKTIDTFTDKPSIAREDLIKASEEDRQTLLRFLDVLDKAVMIKDEEITESKKEMKTIRELLTDS
;
A
#
# COMPACT_ATOMS: atom_id res chain seq x y z
N MET A 1 16.39 36.86 1.37
CA MET A 1 15.84 35.99 0.30
C MET A 1 16.37 34.56 0.35
N ILE A 2 17.69 34.32 0.49
CA ILE A 2 18.29 32.97 0.49
C ILE A 2 17.74 32.08 1.64
N ASP A 3 17.52 32.65 2.83
CA ASP A 3 17.04 31.90 3.99
C ASP A 3 15.56 31.48 3.92
N GLN A 4 14.71 32.28 3.27
CA GLN A 4 13.31 31.92 3.06
C GLN A 4 13.16 30.78 2.04
N GLU A 5 13.95 30.82 0.97
CA GLU A 5 13.94 29.77 -0.05
C GLU A 5 14.46 28.44 0.51
N LYS A 6 15.52 28.46 1.33
CA LYS A 6 16.00 27.27 2.05
C LYS A 6 14.95 26.70 2.99
N LYS A 7 14.26 27.56 3.76
CA LYS A 7 13.18 27.13 4.66
C LYS A 7 12.00 26.50 3.91
N ARG A 8 11.60 27.07 2.76
CA ARG A 8 10.54 26.53 1.91
C ARG A 8 10.90 25.15 1.38
N ARG A 9 12.10 24.98 0.80
CA ARG A 9 12.57 23.69 0.28
C ARG A 9 12.65 22.63 1.38
N LYS A 10 13.12 23.00 2.57
CA LYS A 10 13.14 22.10 3.73
C LYS A 10 11.74 21.62 4.09
N LYS A 11 10.75 22.53 4.16
CA LYS A 11 9.36 22.20 4.45
C LYS A 11 8.77 21.24 3.42
N GLU A 12 8.93 21.54 2.14
CA GLU A 12 8.43 20.69 1.04
C GLU A 12 9.07 19.29 1.06
N LEU A 13 10.38 19.20 1.33
CA LEU A 13 11.07 17.92 1.47
C LEU A 13 10.55 17.13 2.68
N THR A 14 10.34 17.80 3.83
CA THR A 14 9.76 17.17 5.01
C THR A 14 8.37 16.59 4.70
N GLU A 15 7.49 17.36 4.04
CA GLU A 15 6.15 16.90 3.67
C GLU A 15 6.18 15.69 2.71
N LEU A 16 7.12 15.67 1.76
CA LEU A 16 7.30 14.51 0.86
C LEU A 16 7.78 13.28 1.63
N LEU A 17 8.73 13.43 2.56
CA LEU A 17 9.23 12.32 3.37
C LEU A 17 8.16 11.78 4.33
N GLU A 18 7.34 12.64 4.92
CA GLU A 18 6.21 12.24 5.75
C GLU A 18 5.19 11.40 4.94
N ARG A 19 4.97 11.74 3.66
CA ARG A 19 4.10 10.98 2.77
C ARG A 19 4.64 9.59 2.47
N GLU A 20 5.93 9.46 2.19
CA GLU A 20 6.59 8.17 1.95
C GLU A 20 6.55 7.25 3.18
N ALA A 21 6.78 7.82 4.37
CA ALA A 21 6.65 7.09 5.62
C ALA A 21 5.22 6.57 5.84
N LEU A 22 4.21 7.37 5.47
CA LEU A 22 2.81 6.94 5.50
C LEU A 22 2.55 5.79 4.51
N PHE A 23 3.08 5.86 3.29
CA PHE A 23 2.95 4.78 2.31
C PHE A 23 3.58 3.47 2.79
N LEU A 24 4.74 3.55 3.45
CA LEU A 24 5.36 2.39 4.08
C LEU A 24 4.44 1.74 5.14
N GLU A 25 3.85 2.55 6.01
CA GLU A 25 2.96 2.08 7.06
C GLU A 25 1.70 1.42 6.47
N ILE A 26 1.09 2.06 5.47
CA ILE A 26 -0.08 1.52 4.76
C ILE A 26 0.27 0.18 4.10
N THR A 27 1.39 0.11 3.38
CA THR A 27 1.86 -1.11 2.71
C THR A 27 1.99 -2.27 3.69
N ARG A 28 2.61 -2.03 4.85
CA ARG A 28 2.75 -3.04 5.91
C ARG A 28 1.41 -3.51 6.46
N LYS A 29 0.50 -2.58 6.73
CA LYS A 29 -0.86 -2.91 7.21
C LYS A 29 -1.62 -3.74 6.18
N LEU A 30 -1.53 -3.38 4.91
CA LEU A 30 -2.19 -4.07 3.81
C LEU A 30 -1.63 -5.49 3.62
N HIS A 31 -0.31 -5.64 3.61
CA HIS A 31 0.34 -6.95 3.55
C HIS A 31 -0.08 -7.85 4.72
N GLY A 32 -0.11 -7.31 5.95
CA GLY A 32 -0.58 -8.05 7.13
C GLY A 32 -2.06 -8.47 7.03
N ARG A 33 -2.92 -7.64 6.43
CA ARG A 33 -4.35 -7.99 6.24
C ARG A 33 -4.53 -9.10 5.21
N VAL A 34 -3.80 -9.06 4.09
CA VAL A 34 -3.87 -10.12 3.07
C VAL A 34 -3.47 -11.47 3.62
N GLN A 35 -2.41 -11.53 4.44
CA GLN A 35 -1.97 -12.80 5.03
C GLN A 35 -2.97 -13.41 6.01
N ASN A 36 -3.78 -12.58 6.69
CA ASN A 36 -4.64 -13.03 7.79
C ASN A 36 -6.12 -13.21 7.40
N VAL A 37 -6.62 -12.47 6.42
CA VAL A 37 -8.06 -12.37 6.14
C VAL A 37 -8.48 -13.21 4.93
N PHE A 38 -7.62 -13.35 3.94
CA PHE A 38 -7.93 -14.09 2.72
C PHE A 38 -7.24 -15.45 2.77
N ALA A 39 -7.99 -16.51 3.10
CA ALA A 39 -7.53 -17.88 2.97
C ALA A 39 -8.70 -18.78 2.49
N PRO A 40 -8.53 -19.58 1.43
CA PRO A 40 -7.40 -19.59 0.48
C PRO A 40 -7.32 -18.29 -0.34
N ARG A 41 -6.11 -17.88 -0.71
CA ARG A 41 -5.86 -16.63 -1.46
C ARG A 41 -6.12 -16.87 -2.96
N PRO A 42 -6.89 -15.99 -3.62
CA PRO A 42 -6.90 -15.94 -5.07
C PRO A 42 -5.48 -15.67 -5.59
N GLU A 43 -5.08 -16.27 -6.72
CA GLU A 43 -3.77 -16.09 -7.35
C GLU A 43 -3.44 -14.60 -7.62
N SER A 44 -4.46 -13.80 -7.93
CA SER A 44 -4.35 -12.35 -8.11
C SER A 44 -3.93 -11.61 -6.83
N VAL A 45 -4.37 -12.09 -5.66
CA VAL A 45 -4.03 -11.51 -4.35
C VAL A 45 -2.60 -11.88 -3.93
N ASP A 46 -2.15 -13.09 -4.25
CA ASP A 46 -0.77 -13.52 -3.98
C ASP A 46 0.24 -12.74 -4.83
N THR A 47 -0.01 -12.60 -6.13
CA THR A 47 0.83 -11.79 -7.04
C THR A 47 0.97 -10.35 -6.52
N LEU A 48 -0.14 -9.76 -6.08
CA LEU A 48 -0.15 -8.39 -5.56
C LEU A 48 0.50 -8.25 -4.18
N ALA A 49 0.49 -9.30 -3.35
CA ALA A 49 1.23 -9.30 -2.10
C ALA A 49 2.75 -9.25 -2.34
N GLU A 50 3.24 -9.93 -3.38
CA GLU A 50 4.63 -9.84 -3.81
C GLU A 50 4.99 -8.45 -4.36
N GLU A 51 4.11 -7.86 -5.18
CA GLU A 51 4.27 -6.48 -5.67
C GLU A 51 4.31 -5.46 -4.51
N LEU A 52 3.45 -5.60 -3.50
CA LEU A 52 3.50 -4.75 -2.30
C LEU A 52 4.79 -4.91 -1.51
N LYS A 53 5.30 -6.14 -1.39
CA LYS A 53 6.56 -6.41 -0.69
C LYS A 53 7.75 -5.79 -1.43
N ALA A 54 7.73 -5.80 -2.76
CA ALA A 54 8.70 -5.09 -3.59
C ALA A 54 8.60 -3.57 -3.37
N CYS A 55 7.39 -3.01 -3.39
CA CYS A 55 7.13 -1.59 -3.09
C CYS A 55 7.66 -1.18 -1.71
N GLU A 56 7.37 -1.95 -0.65
CA GLU A 56 7.94 -1.73 0.69
C GLU A 56 9.47 -1.72 0.66
N THR A 57 10.06 -2.69 -0.04
CA THR A 57 11.52 -2.81 -0.14
C THR A 57 12.14 -1.60 -0.82
N ASP A 58 11.52 -1.09 -1.87
CA ASP A 58 12.04 0.04 -2.63
C ASP A 58 11.85 1.37 -1.89
N ILE A 59 10.73 1.56 -1.19
CA ILE A 59 10.55 2.64 -0.21
C ILE A 59 11.68 2.57 0.83
N VAL A 60 11.91 1.40 1.43
CA VAL A 60 12.94 1.24 2.47
C VAL A 60 14.35 1.58 1.93
N LYS A 61 14.70 1.10 0.73
CA LYS A 61 15.99 1.41 0.11
C LYS A 61 16.17 2.91 -0.15
N ARG A 62 15.14 3.61 -0.63
CA ARG A 62 15.23 5.06 -0.90
C ARG A 62 15.58 5.87 0.35
N TYR A 63 15.02 5.50 1.51
CA TYR A 63 15.11 6.33 2.71
C TYR A 63 16.08 5.82 3.78
N PHE A 64 16.31 4.51 3.85
CA PHE A 64 17.02 3.91 4.97
C PHE A 64 18.33 3.24 4.59
N PHE A 65 18.69 3.14 3.29
CA PHE A 65 19.96 2.50 2.94
C PHE A 65 20.60 2.93 1.60
N PRO A 66 21.81 3.52 1.61
CA PRO A 66 22.53 4.09 2.74
C PRO A 66 21.96 5.48 3.08
N VAL A 67 21.58 5.69 4.35
CA VAL A 67 21.03 6.97 4.84
C VAL A 67 21.94 8.16 4.50
N ASP A 68 23.25 7.99 4.68
CA ASP A 68 24.25 9.04 4.43
C ASP A 68 24.24 9.48 2.96
N LYS A 69 24.14 8.52 2.04
CA LYS A 69 24.08 8.79 0.59
C LYS A 69 22.79 9.50 0.19
N THR A 70 21.67 9.15 0.85
CA THR A 70 20.38 9.83 0.64
C THR A 70 20.46 11.28 1.11
N ILE A 71 21.02 11.53 2.30
CA ILE A 71 21.24 12.89 2.83
C ILE A 71 22.16 13.71 1.92
N ASP A 72 23.27 13.14 1.46
CA ASP A 72 24.21 13.79 0.54
C ASP A 72 23.53 14.16 -0.78
N THR A 73 22.74 13.25 -1.34
CA THR A 73 22.02 13.48 -2.60
C THR A 73 21.01 14.63 -2.49
N PHE A 74 20.29 14.71 -1.37
CA PHE A 74 19.39 15.83 -1.07
C PHE A 74 20.11 17.15 -0.82
N THR A 75 21.36 17.10 -0.36
CA THR A 75 22.16 18.29 -0.04
C THR A 75 22.87 18.84 -1.28
N ASP A 76 23.46 17.98 -2.10
CA ASP A 76 24.28 18.35 -3.25
C ASP A 76 23.45 18.67 -4.51
N LYS A 77 22.37 17.91 -4.75
CA LYS A 77 21.50 18.05 -5.94
C LYS A 77 20.02 18.03 -5.58
N PRO A 78 19.54 19.01 -4.79
CA PRO A 78 18.20 19.01 -4.22
C PRO A 78 17.06 18.98 -5.25
N SER A 79 17.26 19.55 -6.46
CA SER A 79 16.23 19.55 -7.50
C SER A 79 16.03 18.17 -8.12
N ILE A 80 17.12 17.46 -8.43
CA ILE A 80 17.06 16.12 -9.04
C ILE A 80 16.54 15.11 -8.01
N ALA A 81 17.10 15.14 -6.81
CA ALA A 81 16.65 14.29 -5.71
C ALA A 81 15.15 14.45 -5.42
N ARG A 82 14.64 15.69 -5.57
CA ARG A 82 13.21 15.98 -5.42
C ARG A 82 12.37 15.42 -6.56
N GLU A 83 12.77 15.61 -7.81
CA GLU A 83 12.04 15.07 -8.96
C GLU A 83 11.96 13.54 -8.91
N ASP A 84 13.07 12.89 -8.58
CA ASP A 84 13.13 11.44 -8.40
C ASP A 84 12.20 10.98 -7.27
N LEU A 85 12.18 11.72 -6.15
CA LEU A 85 11.30 11.44 -5.03
C LEU A 85 9.82 11.59 -5.40
N ILE A 86 9.45 12.65 -6.12
CA ILE A 86 8.08 12.87 -6.59
C ILE A 86 7.64 11.74 -7.50
N LYS A 87 8.49 11.33 -8.44
CA LYS A 87 8.19 10.26 -9.39
C LYS A 87 8.00 8.93 -8.67
N ALA A 88 8.91 8.56 -7.77
CA ALA A 88 8.81 7.34 -6.99
C ALA A 88 7.53 7.34 -6.11
N SER A 89 7.22 8.48 -5.49
CA SER A 89 6.00 8.63 -4.67
C SER A 89 4.72 8.40 -5.47
N GLU A 90 4.70 8.85 -6.72
CA GLU A 90 3.56 8.62 -7.61
C GLU A 90 3.47 7.14 -8.03
N GLU A 91 4.59 6.48 -8.30
CA GLU A 91 4.64 5.04 -8.62
C GLU A 91 4.14 4.18 -7.44
N ASP A 92 4.56 4.48 -6.21
CA ASP A 92 4.09 3.80 -5.01
C ASP A 92 2.59 4.00 -4.80
N ARG A 93 2.10 5.23 -5.01
CA ARG A 93 0.67 5.56 -4.91
C ARG A 93 -0.17 4.75 -5.88
N GLN A 94 0.28 4.62 -7.13
CA GLN A 94 -0.43 3.82 -8.15
C GLN A 94 -0.45 2.33 -7.78
N THR A 95 0.65 1.82 -7.24
CA THR A 95 0.74 0.44 -6.74
C THR A 95 -0.26 0.19 -5.61
N LEU A 96 -0.33 1.11 -4.65
CA LEU A 96 -1.30 1.04 -3.55
C LEU A 96 -2.75 1.10 -4.04
N LEU A 97 -3.07 1.98 -4.99
CA LEU A 97 -4.42 2.06 -5.56
C LEU A 97 -4.83 0.78 -6.28
N ARG A 98 -3.95 0.24 -7.14
CA ARG A 98 -4.21 -1.04 -7.82
C ARG A 98 -4.47 -2.16 -6.83
N PHE A 99 -3.72 -2.17 -5.72
CA PHE A 99 -3.93 -3.15 -4.66
C PHE A 99 -5.29 -3.01 -3.98
N LEU A 100 -5.72 -1.78 -3.67
CA LEU A 100 -7.05 -1.52 -3.12
C LEU A 100 -8.16 -1.99 -4.07
N ASP A 101 -8.05 -1.71 -5.37
CA ASP A 101 -9.04 -2.14 -6.36
C ASP A 101 -9.19 -3.67 -6.43
N VAL A 102 -8.08 -4.40 -6.31
CA VAL A 102 -8.12 -5.88 -6.32
C VAL A 102 -8.65 -6.42 -4.99
N LEU A 103 -8.30 -5.79 -3.86
CA LEU A 103 -8.88 -6.14 -2.58
C LEU A 103 -10.39 -5.95 -2.57
N ASP A 104 -10.89 -4.83 -3.06
CA ASP A 104 -12.34 -4.55 -3.10
C ASP A 104 -13.07 -5.63 -3.91
N LYS A 105 -12.52 -6.04 -5.06
CA LYS A 105 -13.08 -7.15 -5.85
C LYS A 105 -13.07 -8.47 -5.08
N ALA A 106 -11.98 -8.78 -4.38
CA ALA A 106 -11.89 -10.01 -3.59
C ALA A 106 -12.89 -10.02 -2.43
N VAL A 107 -13.13 -8.87 -1.78
CA VAL A 107 -14.15 -8.72 -0.73
C VAL A 107 -15.55 -8.91 -1.31
N MET A 108 -15.86 -8.30 -2.45
CA MET A 108 -17.17 -8.47 -3.10
C MET A 108 -17.50 -9.94 -3.39
N ILE A 109 -16.53 -10.69 -3.95
CA ILE A 109 -16.70 -12.13 -4.21
C ILE A 109 -17.00 -12.89 -2.91
N LYS A 110 -16.28 -12.58 -1.82
CA LYS A 110 -16.51 -13.21 -0.51
C LYS A 110 -17.90 -12.89 0.05
N ASP A 111 -18.38 -11.67 -0.12
CA ASP A 111 -19.72 -11.28 0.33
C ASP A 111 -20.84 -12.02 -0.43
N GLU A 112 -20.64 -12.26 -1.74
CA GLU A 112 -21.55 -13.08 -2.55
C GLU A 112 -21.58 -14.54 -2.07
N GLU A 113 -20.41 -15.16 -1.85
CA GLU A 113 -20.29 -16.53 -1.30
C GLU A 113 -20.98 -16.67 0.07
N ILE A 114 -20.79 -15.70 0.96
CA ILE A 114 -21.42 -15.65 2.28
C ILE A 114 -22.94 -15.54 2.14
N THR A 115 -23.40 -14.70 1.22
CA THR A 115 -24.84 -14.50 0.98
C THR A 115 -25.50 -15.78 0.48
N GLU A 116 -24.85 -16.50 -0.43
CA GLU A 116 -25.38 -17.77 -0.94
C GLU A 116 -25.39 -18.86 0.14
N SER A 117 -24.30 -19.00 0.88
CA SER A 117 -24.22 -19.95 2.01
C SER A 117 -25.30 -19.68 3.07
N LYS A 118 -25.66 -18.41 3.32
CA LYS A 118 -26.76 -18.04 4.22
C LYS A 118 -28.13 -18.48 3.70
N LYS A 119 -28.36 -18.41 2.38
CA LYS A 119 -29.61 -18.91 1.78
C LYS A 119 -29.69 -20.43 1.91
N GLU A 120 -28.62 -21.14 1.59
CA GLU A 120 -28.55 -22.60 1.73
C GLU A 120 -28.81 -23.03 3.18
N MET A 121 -28.18 -22.38 4.16
CA MET A 121 -28.45 -22.64 5.58
C MET A 121 -29.91 -22.39 5.96
N LYS A 122 -30.55 -21.35 5.41
CA LYS A 122 -31.97 -21.08 5.65
C LYS A 122 -32.84 -22.22 5.13
N THR A 123 -32.58 -22.68 3.90
CA THR A 123 -33.29 -23.81 3.29
C THR A 123 -33.07 -25.11 4.08
N ILE A 124 -31.83 -25.43 4.48
CA ILE A 124 -31.54 -26.59 5.31
C ILE A 124 -32.29 -26.50 6.64
N ARG A 125 -32.31 -25.31 7.25
CA ARG A 125 -32.98 -25.10 8.53
C ARG A 125 -34.50 -25.30 8.42
N GLU A 126 -35.13 -24.78 7.36
CA GLU A 126 -36.55 -24.99 7.06
C GLU A 126 -36.86 -26.49 6.88
N LEU A 127 -36.07 -27.21 6.08
CA LEU A 127 -36.24 -28.66 5.89
C LEU A 127 -36.14 -29.47 7.18
N LEU A 128 -35.27 -29.06 8.11
CA LEU A 128 -35.05 -29.74 9.39
C LEU A 128 -36.11 -29.40 10.44
N THR A 129 -36.84 -28.28 10.29
CA THR A 129 -37.88 -27.85 11.25
C THR A 129 -39.31 -28.10 10.77
N ASP A 130 -39.52 -28.36 9.47
CA ASP A 130 -40.83 -28.66 8.89
C ASP A 130 -41.19 -30.17 8.92
N SER A 131 -40.58 -30.95 9.84
CA SER A 131 -40.90 -32.36 10.16
C SER A 131 -41.50 -32.49 11.55
#